data_AF-A0A9E2Y897-F1
#
_entry.id   AF-A0A9E2Y897-F1
#
_cell.length_a   1.000
_cell.length_b   1.000
_cell.length_c   1.000
_cell.angle_alpha   90.00
_cell.angle_beta   90.00
_cell.angle_gamma   90.00
#
_symmetry.space_group_name_H-M   'P 1'
#
loop_
_entity.id
_entity.type
_entity.pdbx_description
1 polymer ?
#
loop_
_entity_poly.entity_id
_entity_poly.type
_entity_poly.pdbx_seq_one_letter_code
_entity_poly.pdbx_strand_id
1 'polypeptide(L)'
;MQTDEHLLTVLRYVERNPVRAGIVERAVDWRWSSLNTWRTPGHELSPLLSDWPLDRPRNWVAWLNEPQIETELEAERALMKLHIARGRPFGDDAWMLSTCQRLKCLSALRPPGRPTGWRKRERKRKKKDGK
;
A
#
# COMPACT_ATOMS: atom_id res chain seq x y z
N MET A 1 -16.29 -5.85 -1.59
CA MET A 1 -15.43 -4.72 -1.98
C MET A 1 -14.46 -4.48 -0.84
N GLN A 2 -13.21 -4.13 -1.13
CA GLN A 2 -12.26 -3.73 -0.10
C GLN A 2 -12.80 -2.46 0.58
N THR A 3 -12.71 -2.39 1.91
CA THR A 3 -13.20 -1.24 2.66
C THR A 3 -12.35 -0.01 2.35
N ASP A 4 -13.03 1.15 2.33
CA ASP A 4 -12.46 2.47 2.07
C ASP A 4 -11.22 2.77 2.95
N GLU A 5 -11.17 2.18 4.13
CA GLU A 5 -10.11 2.30 5.12
C GLU A 5 -8.72 1.99 4.58
N HIS A 6 -8.54 0.88 3.85
CA HIS A 6 -7.22 0.51 3.35
C HIS A 6 -6.68 1.53 2.34
N LEU A 7 -7.55 2.08 1.49
CA LEU A 7 -7.17 3.13 0.55
C LEU A 7 -6.77 4.39 1.33
N LEU A 8 -7.59 4.80 2.30
CA LEU A 8 -7.31 5.96 3.15
C LEU A 8 -5.99 5.79 3.92
N THR A 9 -5.64 4.60 4.42
CA THR A 9 -4.34 4.34 5.05
C THR A 9 -3.18 4.57 4.08
N VAL A 10 -3.27 4.05 2.85
CA VAL A 10 -2.22 4.23 1.83
C VAL A 10 -2.07 5.71 1.47
N LEU A 11 -3.19 6.41 1.26
CA LEU A 11 -3.18 7.83 0.92
C LEU A 11 -2.62 8.67 2.07
N ARG A 12 -2.96 8.35 3.33
CA ARG A 12 -2.38 9.01 4.51
C ARG A 12 -0.88 8.80 4.57
N TYR A 13 -0.41 7.58 4.33
CA TYR A 13 1.02 7.28 4.30
C TYR A 13 1.77 8.13 3.26
N VAL A 14 1.22 8.25 2.05
CA VAL A 14 1.83 9.01 0.94
C VAL A 14 1.83 10.51 1.25
N GLU A 15 0.68 11.08 1.60
CA GLU A 15 0.51 12.52 1.84
C GLU A 15 1.29 13.01 3.07
N ARG A 16 1.53 12.15 4.07
CA ARG A 16 2.34 12.50 5.25
C ARG A 16 3.84 12.31 5.06
N ASN A 17 4.29 11.71 3.96
CA ASN A 17 5.71 11.46 3.74
C ASN A 17 6.59 12.75 3.85
N PRO A 18 6.18 13.90 3.28
CA PRO A 18 6.95 15.16 3.41
C PRO A 18 7.08 15.65 4.86
N VAL A 19 6.02 15.50 5.66
CA VAL A 19 6.03 15.84 7.10
C VAL A 19 7.00 14.94 7.85
N ARG A 20 6.94 13.64 7.57
CA ARG A 20 7.81 12.63 8.19
C ARG A 20 9.27 12.77 7.80
N ALA A 21 9.53 13.26 6.59
CA ALA A 21 10.87 13.57 6.12
C ALA A 21 11.42 14.89 6.73
N GLY A 22 10.61 15.61 7.52
CA GLY A 22 10.99 16.89 8.12
C GLY A 22 11.09 18.04 7.11
N ILE A 23 10.49 17.89 5.94
CA ILE A 23 10.57 18.90 4.86
C ILE A 23 9.53 20.01 5.07
N VAL A 24 8.38 19.66 5.64
CA VAL A 24 7.27 20.59 5.94
C VAL A 24 6.66 20.25 7.28
N GLU A 25 6.06 21.23 7.96
CA GLU A 25 5.36 20.99 9.24
C GLU A 25 3.99 20.33 9.06
N ARG A 26 3.29 20.64 7.96
CA ARG A 26 1.97 20.09 7.65
C ARG A 26 1.93 19.52 6.25
N ALA A 27 1.15 18.45 6.07
CA ALA A 27 1.08 17.74 4.78
C ALA A 27 0.60 18.64 3.63
N VAL A 28 -0.29 19.61 3.92
CA VAL A 28 -0.82 20.54 2.91
C VAL A 28 0.23 21.50 2.35
N ASP A 29 1.29 21.78 3.10
CA ASP A 29 2.30 22.76 2.70
C ASP A 29 3.27 22.20 1.65
N TRP A 30 3.21 20.88 1.38
CA TRP A 30 4.02 20.27 0.35
C TRP A 30 3.48 20.55 -1.05
N ARG A 31 4.11 21.48 -1.77
CA ARG A 31 3.72 21.89 -3.15
C ARG A 31 3.55 20.73 -4.12
N TRP A 32 4.42 19.71 -4.04
CA TRP A 32 4.40 18.57 -4.96
C TRP A 32 3.50 17.41 -4.48
N SER A 33 2.52 17.70 -3.62
CA SER A 33 1.46 16.76 -3.25
C SER A 33 0.19 16.96 -4.08
N SER A 34 -0.56 15.87 -4.25
CA SER A 34 -1.93 15.95 -4.74
C SER A 34 -2.82 16.77 -3.80
N LEU A 35 -2.60 16.66 -2.48
CA LEU A 35 -3.31 17.45 -1.48
C LEU A 35 -3.19 18.96 -1.71
N ASN A 36 -1.98 19.46 -1.94
CA ASN A 36 -1.74 20.88 -2.19
C ASN A 36 -2.35 21.32 -3.54
N THR A 37 -2.18 20.48 -4.57
CA THR A 37 -2.74 20.73 -5.90
C THR A 37 -4.25 20.94 -5.85
N TRP A 38 -4.99 20.08 -5.14
CA TRP A 38 -6.45 20.23 -5.02
C TRP A 38 -6.89 21.43 -4.19
N ARG A 39 -6.04 21.92 -3.28
CA ARG A 39 -6.36 23.10 -2.45
C ARG A 39 -5.97 24.41 -3.11
N THR A 40 -5.22 24.37 -4.19
CA THR A 40 -4.74 25.55 -4.91
C THR A 40 -5.49 25.68 -6.23
N PRO A 41 -6.42 26.64 -6.35
CA PRO A 41 -7.11 26.88 -7.62
C PRO A 41 -6.13 27.18 -8.75
N GLY A 42 -6.29 26.54 -9.91
CA GLY A 42 -5.43 26.75 -11.07
C GLY A 42 -4.02 26.17 -10.94
N HIS A 43 -3.80 25.23 -10.02
CA HIS A 43 -2.49 24.60 -9.85
C HIS A 43 -2.04 23.87 -11.12
N GLU A 44 -0.76 24.03 -11.49
CA GLU A 44 -0.17 23.51 -12.73
C GLU A 44 -0.27 21.98 -12.86
N LEU A 45 -0.27 21.27 -11.74
CA LEU A 45 -0.39 19.80 -11.70
C LEU A 45 -1.85 19.31 -11.72
N SER A 46 -2.84 20.20 -11.64
CA SER A 46 -4.25 19.81 -11.57
C SER A 46 -4.70 18.92 -12.74
N PRO A 47 -4.28 19.15 -14.00
CA PRO A 47 -4.65 18.28 -15.13
C PRO A 47 -4.02 16.88 -15.08
N LEU A 48 -3.00 16.67 -14.24
CA LEU A 48 -2.31 15.38 -14.10
C LEU A 48 -2.95 14.47 -13.06
N LEU A 49 -3.87 15.00 -12.25
CA LEU A 49 -4.50 14.25 -11.17
C LEU A 49 -5.86 13.72 -11.61
N SER A 50 -6.06 12.42 -11.42
CA SER A 50 -7.38 11.80 -11.50
C SER A 50 -8.12 11.95 -10.17
N ASP A 51 -9.45 11.94 -10.25
CA ASP A 51 -10.29 11.87 -9.06
C ASP A 51 -10.07 10.57 -8.30
N TRP A 52 -10.35 10.61 -6.99
CA TRP A 52 -10.31 9.41 -6.18
C TRP A 52 -11.43 8.46 -6.58
N PRO A 53 -11.21 7.14 -6.48
CA PRO A 53 -12.28 6.17 -6.69
C PRO A 53 -13.36 6.22 -5.58
N LEU A 54 -13.13 7.02 -4.54
CA LEU A 54 -14.01 7.21 -3.38
C LEU A 54 -14.12 8.70 -3.08
N ASP A 55 -15.23 9.10 -2.46
CA ASP A 55 -15.40 10.46 -1.96
C ASP A 55 -14.34 10.76 -0.89
N ARG A 56 -13.66 11.89 -1.03
CA ARG A 56 -12.67 12.32 -0.04
C ARG A 56 -13.37 12.68 1.27
N PRO A 57 -12.94 12.13 2.42
CA PRO A 57 -13.49 12.51 3.72
C PRO A 57 -13.36 14.02 3.96
N ARG A 58 -14.43 14.66 4.45
CA ARG A 58 -14.43 16.11 4.70
C ARG A 58 -13.35 16.54 5.70
N ASN A 59 -13.04 15.68 6.67
CA ASN A 59 -12.01 15.88 7.69
C ASN A 59 -10.62 15.35 7.28
N TRP A 60 -10.39 15.00 6.01
CA TRP A 60 -9.14 14.41 5.54
C TRP A 60 -7.90 15.19 5.97
N VAL A 61 -7.91 16.51 5.81
CA VAL A 61 -6.77 17.38 6.18
C VAL A 61 -6.52 17.35 7.69
N ALA A 62 -7.58 17.34 8.50
CA ALA A 62 -7.43 17.24 9.95
C ALA A 62 -6.80 15.90 10.33
N TRP A 63 -7.36 14.80 9.80
CA TRP A 63 -6.86 13.45 10.03
C TRP A 63 -5.40 13.24 9.61
N LEU A 64 -4.97 13.87 8.51
CA LEU A 64 -3.57 13.85 8.05
C LEU A 64 -2.60 14.53 9.05
N ASN A 65 -3.05 15.55 9.76
CA ASN A 65 -2.20 16.31 10.68
C ASN A 65 -2.35 15.86 12.15
N GLU A 66 -3.30 14.95 12.44
CA GLU A 66 -3.44 14.35 13.76
C GLU A 66 -2.14 13.64 14.18
N PRO A 67 -1.70 13.81 15.44
CA PRO A 67 -0.61 13.03 15.99
C PRO A 67 -0.95 11.53 15.94
N GLN A 68 0.01 10.71 15.51
CA GLN A 68 -0.08 9.26 15.61
C GLN A 68 0.86 8.81 16.73
N ILE A 69 0.49 7.74 17.41
CA ILE A 69 1.38 7.10 18.39
C ILE A 69 2.57 6.54 17.62
N GLU A 70 3.81 6.82 18.07
CA GLU A 70 5.03 6.45 17.35
C GLU A 70 5.09 4.95 17.03
N THR A 71 4.66 4.11 17.97
CA THR A 71 4.63 2.65 17.78
C THR A 71 3.66 2.22 16.67
N GLU A 72 2.49 2.85 16.57
CA GLU A 72 1.52 2.60 15.50
C GLU A 72 2.08 3.08 14.15
N LEU A 73 2.73 4.24 14.13
CA LEU A 73 3.36 4.80 12.94
C LEU A 73 4.49 3.92 12.41
N GLU A 74 5.31 3.36 13.31
CA GLU A 74 6.37 2.41 12.96
C GLU A 74 5.80 1.12 12.39
N ALA A 75 4.72 0.59 12.98
CA ALA A 75 4.03 -0.60 12.48
C ALA A 75 3.42 -0.36 11.09
N GLU A 76 2.68 0.75 10.90
CA GLU A 76 2.15 1.17 9.60
C GLU A 76 3.26 1.32 8.56
N ARG A 77 4.40 1.90 8.96
CA ARG A 77 5.55 2.07 8.08
C ARG A 77 6.16 0.73 7.67
N ALA A 78 6.40 -0.15 8.62
CA ALA A 78 6.97 -1.47 8.34
C ALA A 78 6.05 -2.26 7.40
N LEU A 79 4.75 -2.19 7.63
CA LEU A 79 3.73 -2.79 6.78
C LEU A 79 3.77 -2.18 5.37
N MET A 80 3.73 -0.86 5.23
CA MET A 80 3.75 -0.22 3.90
C MET A 80 5.04 -0.53 3.13
N LYS A 81 6.20 -0.50 3.80
CA LYS A 81 7.48 -0.86 3.19
C LYS A 81 7.48 -2.30 2.67
N LEU A 82 6.93 -3.23 3.43
CA LEU A 82 6.79 -4.63 3.00
C LEU A 82 5.97 -4.74 1.72
N HIS A 83 4.84 -4.02 1.66
CA HIS A 83 3.95 -4.06 0.50
C HIS A 83 4.57 -3.44 -0.75
N ILE A 84 5.20 -2.27 -0.61
CA ILE A 84 5.90 -1.58 -1.70
C ILE A 84 7.05 -2.43 -2.23
N ALA A 85 7.93 -2.94 -1.35
CA ALA A 85 9.12 -3.69 -1.76
C ALA A 85 8.80 -4.96 -2.56
N ARG A 86 7.62 -5.55 -2.31
CA ARG A 86 7.20 -6.82 -2.91
C ARG A 86 6.23 -6.64 -4.08
N GLY A 87 5.73 -5.42 -4.30
CA GLY A 87 4.56 -5.18 -5.16
C GLY A 87 3.32 -5.93 -4.67
N ARG A 88 3.19 -6.11 -3.35
CA ARG A 88 2.08 -6.84 -2.73
C ARG A 88 0.87 -5.90 -2.63
N PRO A 89 -0.30 -6.27 -3.19
CA PRO A 89 -1.54 -5.51 -2.97
C PRO A 89 -1.78 -5.30 -1.47
N PHE A 90 -2.22 -4.12 -1.06
CA PHE A 90 -2.53 -3.81 0.34
C PHE A 90 -4.03 -3.94 0.56
N GLY A 91 -4.44 -4.75 1.54
CA GLY A 91 -5.84 -5.08 1.83
C GLY A 91 -5.93 -6.30 2.77
N ASP A 92 -7.12 -6.86 2.91
CA ASP A 92 -7.33 -8.10 3.66
C ASP A 92 -6.72 -9.33 2.96
N ASP A 93 -6.45 -10.40 3.72
CA ASP A 93 -5.75 -11.59 3.21
C ASP A 93 -6.49 -12.29 2.07
N ALA A 94 -7.82 -12.37 2.13
CA ALA A 94 -8.63 -13.02 1.11
C ALA A 94 -8.61 -12.22 -0.20
N TRP A 95 -8.75 -10.90 -0.11
CA TRP A 95 -8.68 -9.99 -1.25
C TRP A 95 -7.27 -9.94 -1.84
N MET A 96 -6.23 -9.88 -1.01
CA MET A 96 -4.85 -9.93 -1.47
C MET A 96 -4.57 -11.21 -2.27
N LEU A 97 -5.02 -12.37 -1.78
CA LEU A 97 -4.86 -13.64 -2.48
C LEU A 97 -5.58 -13.63 -3.83
N SER A 98 -6.86 -13.24 -3.85
CA SER A 98 -7.68 -13.17 -5.06
C SER A 98 -7.10 -12.19 -6.09
N THR A 99 -6.70 -11.00 -5.66
CA THR A 99 -6.06 -9.99 -6.51
C THR A 99 -4.71 -10.47 -7.04
N CYS A 100 -3.89 -11.11 -6.21
CA CYS A 100 -2.63 -11.69 -6.68
C CYS A 100 -2.82 -12.82 -7.70
N GLN A 101 -3.87 -13.62 -7.57
CA GLN A 101 -4.22 -14.64 -8.58
C GLN A 101 -4.63 -13.99 -9.90
N ARG A 102 -5.54 -13.01 -9.84
CA ARG A 102 -6.03 -12.28 -11.01
C ARG A 102 -4.92 -11.54 -11.75
N LEU A 103 -4.03 -10.87 -11.02
CA LEU A 103 -2.89 -10.13 -11.57
C LEU A 103 -1.66 -11.02 -11.84
N LYS A 104 -1.77 -12.34 -11.60
CA LYS A 104 -0.68 -13.32 -11.79
C LYS A 104 0.60 -12.98 -11.02
N CYS A 105 0.49 -12.33 -9.85
CA CYS A 105 1.60 -11.89 -9.00
C CYS A 105 1.69 -12.62 -7.65
N LEU A 106 1.23 -13.88 -7.57
CA LEU A 106 1.32 -14.73 -6.37
C LEU A 106 2.72 -14.83 -5.75
N SER A 107 3.78 -14.56 -6.51
CA SER A 107 5.15 -14.48 -6.01
C SER A 107 5.35 -13.38 -4.96
N ALA A 108 4.53 -12.32 -4.98
CA ALA A 108 4.56 -11.22 -4.01
C ALA A 108 4.16 -11.66 -2.59
N LEU A 109 3.35 -12.72 -2.47
CA LEU A 109 2.88 -13.27 -1.18
C LEU A 109 3.79 -14.37 -0.62
N ARG A 110 4.69 -14.92 -1.45
CA ARG A 110 5.53 -16.05 -1.05
C ARG A 110 6.84 -15.57 -0.42
N PRO A 111 7.42 -16.33 0.53
CA PRO A 111 8.76 -16.06 1.02
C PRO A 111 9.77 -15.96 -0.14
N PRO A 112 10.79 -15.10 -0.03
CA PRO A 112 11.84 -15.01 -1.03
C PRO A 112 12.58 -16.35 -1.19
N GLY A 113 13.00 -16.64 -2.41
CA GLY A 113 13.76 -17.84 -2.75
C GLY A 113 12.94 -18.98 -3.35
N ARG A 114 13.63 -20.08 -3.65
CA ARG A 114 13.04 -21.25 -4.29
C ARG A 114 12.01 -21.90 -3.36
N PRO A 115 10.84 -22.33 -3.86
CA PRO A 115 9.87 -23.08 -3.05
C PRO A 115 10.53 -24.26 -2.33
N THR A 116 10.53 -24.20 -1.01
CA THR A 116 11.09 -25.24 -0.16
C THR A 116 10.28 -26.54 -0.32
N GLY A 117 10.97 -27.69 -0.27
CA GLY A 117 10.32 -29.00 -0.31
C GLY A 117 9.82 -29.49 -1.68
N TRP A 118 9.97 -28.76 -2.78
CA TRP A 118 9.57 -29.26 -4.12
C TRP A 118 10.28 -30.57 -4.50
N ARG A 119 11.58 -30.71 -4.18
CA ARG A 119 12.34 -31.97 -4.37
C ARG A 119 11.80 -33.14 -3.53
N LYS A 120 11.23 -32.89 -2.33
CA LYS A 120 10.60 -33.94 -1.50
C LYS A 120 9.29 -34.43 -2.13
N ARG A 121 8.50 -33.52 -2.72
CA ARG A 121 7.26 -33.85 -3.43
C ARG A 121 7.52 -34.66 -4.70
N GLU A 122 8.54 -34.30 -5.46
CA GLU A 122 8.95 -35.01 -6.68
C GLU A 122 9.43 -36.45 -6.37
N ARG A 123 10.23 -36.63 -5.31
CA ARG A 123 10.64 -37.96 -4.83
C ARG A 123 9.45 -38.83 -4.39
N LYS A 124 8.45 -38.25 -3.69
CA LYS A 124 7.23 -38.98 -3.30
C LYS A 124 6.38 -39.38 -4.52
N ARG A 125 6.29 -38.51 -5.54
CA ARG A 125 5.53 -38.78 -6.77
C ARG A 125 6.16 -39.90 -7.60
N LYS A 126 7.47 -39.84 -7.85
CA LYS A 126 8.21 -40.93 -8.53
C LYS A 126 8.11 -42.29 -7.81
N LYS A 127 8.02 -42.29 -6.48
CA LYS A 127 7.84 -43.52 -5.68
C LYS A 127 6.40 -44.09 -5.77
N LYS A 128 5.42 -43.26 -6.13
CA LYS A 128 4.01 -43.66 -6.28
C LYS A 128 3.70 -44.14 -7.71
N ASP A 129 4.37 -43.56 -8.71
CA ASP A 129 4.19 -43.90 -10.13
C ASP A 129 5.07 -45.10 -10.59
N GLY A 130 5.99 -45.57 -9.73
CA GLY A 130 6.86 -46.72 -9.97
C GLY A 130 6.44 -47.98 -9.21
N LYS A 131 5.16 -48.11 -8.87
CA LYS A 131 4.57 -49.30 -8.22
C LYS A 131 3.34 -49.76 -8.99
#